data_AF-A0A836WKI7-F1
#
_entry.id   AF-A0A836WKI7-F1
#
_cell.length_a   1.000
_cell.length_b   1.000
_cell.length_c   1.000
_cell.angle_alpha   90.00
_cell.angle_beta   90.00
_cell.angle_gamma   90.00
#
_symmetry.space_group_name_H-M   'P 1'
#
loop_
_entity.id
_entity.type
_entity.pdbx_description
1 polymer ?
#
loop_
_entity_poly.entity_id
_entity_poly.type
_entity_poly.pdbx_seq_one_letter_code
_entity_poly.pdbx_strand_id
1 'polypeptide(L)'
;MDHLLYPQNCPNFVEIEPVFDTTKRHKIKLLNKSIEDENILNEIIKLYQSGKKVLIILNTVKKSQEVFKKLKAITYKNINIKLLHSLFIRKDRQKKEKQIKKDFINKKPVIWITTQLIEASLDIDYDVLFTEITTLDSLIQRMGRVYRRKGRNIDETDNPNIYVLTQNPSDKGKIYNTEIINLTKMALEKYDEQILLDKDKQNLMEEVFNTEKIKKTAFYKKFEDNLKLLEFGYEADNKKDAQKIFREILNLDIIPENIYQKNLEEIENLIQKILDKNLDKIEKLLSIQKLSSFSLSLPFFRLKNKFPTSITPKGMKQNLFIVSFDYDDELGLRLDKEKEDIDFL
;
A
#
# COMPACT_ATOMS: atom_id res chain seq x y z
N MET A 1 -21.99 -19.84 20.52
CA MET A 1 -20.94 -19.09 19.79
C MET A 1 -20.20 -18.26 20.84
N ASP A 2 -19.70 -18.93 21.90
CA ASP A 2 -19.17 -18.31 23.14
C ASP A 2 -17.65 -18.52 23.29
N HIS A 3 -16.95 -18.77 22.18
CA HIS A 3 -15.53 -19.13 22.19
C HIS A 3 -14.62 -18.13 21.49
N LEU A 4 -15.05 -16.86 21.39
CA LEU A 4 -14.06 -15.78 21.42
C LEU A 4 -13.55 -15.73 22.86
N LEU A 5 -12.42 -16.41 23.10
CA LEU A 5 -11.65 -16.39 24.33
C LEU A 5 -11.23 -14.95 24.66
N TYR A 6 -12.17 -14.13 25.13
CA TYR A 6 -11.84 -13.18 26.18
C TYR A 6 -11.29 -14.02 27.34
N PRO A 7 -10.20 -13.61 27.99
CA PRO A 7 -9.75 -14.29 29.20
C PRO A 7 -10.77 -14.03 30.31
N GLN A 8 -11.90 -14.75 30.28
CA GLN A 8 -13.01 -14.63 31.23
C GLN A 8 -12.59 -15.05 32.65
N ASN A 9 -11.38 -15.59 32.83
CA ASN A 9 -10.83 -16.06 34.10
C ASN A 9 -9.43 -15.50 34.41
N CYS A 10 -9.15 -14.23 34.08
CA CYS A 10 -7.98 -13.53 34.61
C CYS A 10 -8.38 -12.62 35.77
N PRO A 11 -8.22 -13.04 37.04
CA PRO A 11 -8.69 -12.28 38.22
C PRO A 11 -8.04 -10.89 38.39
N ASN A 12 -6.98 -10.59 37.64
CA ASN A 12 -6.27 -9.32 37.65
C ASN A 12 -6.47 -8.50 36.36
N PHE A 13 -7.39 -8.89 35.47
CA PHE A 13 -7.68 -8.11 34.27
C PHE A 13 -8.65 -6.99 34.63
N VAL A 14 -8.13 -5.76 34.70
CA VAL A 14 -8.95 -4.55 34.83
C VAL A 14 -9.18 -4.01 33.43
N GLU A 15 -10.43 -4.01 32.98
CA GLU A 15 -10.83 -3.28 31.77
C GLU A 15 -10.78 -1.78 32.08
N ILE A 16 -9.85 -1.07 31.46
CA ILE A 16 -9.71 0.38 31.62
C ILE A 16 -10.60 1.04 30.57
N GLU A 17 -11.39 2.02 30.98
CA GLU A 17 -12.17 2.81 30.01
C GLU A 17 -11.27 3.45 28.96
N PRO A 18 -11.66 3.41 27.67
CA PRO A 18 -10.86 3.99 26.61
C PRO A 18 -10.75 5.51 26.78
N VAL A 19 -9.50 6.00 26.87
CA VAL A 19 -9.22 7.44 26.88
C VAL A 19 -9.07 7.92 25.44
N PHE A 20 -10.06 8.68 24.96
CA PHE A 20 -10.05 9.24 23.61
C PHE A 20 -9.32 10.59 23.57
N ASP A 21 -8.49 10.77 22.55
CA ASP A 21 -7.89 12.07 22.26
C ASP A 21 -8.98 13.02 21.72
N THR A 22 -9.11 14.19 22.35
CA THR A 22 -10.10 15.21 21.98
C THR A 22 -9.56 16.21 20.97
N THR A 23 -8.31 16.05 20.51
CA THR A 23 -7.72 16.94 19.50
C THR A 23 -8.43 16.82 18.16
N LYS A 24 -8.92 17.97 17.67
CA LYS A 24 -9.56 18.11 16.36
C LYS A 24 -8.49 18.08 15.27
N ARG A 25 -8.22 16.90 14.70
CA ARG A 25 -7.15 16.71 13.69
C ARG A 25 -7.66 16.52 12.28
N HIS A 26 -8.86 15.95 12.12
CA HIS A 26 -9.34 15.46 10.83
C HIS A 26 -10.72 16.06 10.53
N LYS A 27 -10.83 16.76 9.40
CA LYS A 27 -12.09 17.22 8.83
C LYS A 27 -12.22 16.60 7.46
N ILE A 28 -13.30 15.85 7.29
CA ILE A 28 -13.46 14.94 6.16
C ILE A 28 -14.29 15.62 5.08
N LYS A 29 -13.96 15.33 3.83
CA LYS A 29 -14.81 15.63 2.67
C LYS A 29 -14.93 14.39 1.80
N LEU A 30 -16.16 13.95 1.56
CA LEU A 30 -16.47 12.88 0.64
C LEU A 30 -16.60 13.47 -0.77
N LEU A 31 -15.81 12.93 -1.69
CA LEU A 31 -15.81 13.34 -3.08
C LEU A 31 -16.37 12.20 -3.91
N ASN A 32 -17.55 12.42 -4.49
CA ASN A 32 -18.17 11.50 -5.44
C ASN A 32 -17.48 11.57 -6.82
N LYS A 33 -16.16 11.36 -6.83
CA LYS A 33 -15.25 11.45 -7.98
C LYS A 33 -14.14 10.41 -7.84
N SER A 34 -13.51 10.07 -8.96
CA SER A 34 -12.25 9.33 -8.98
C SER A 34 -11.07 10.29 -8.83
N ILE A 35 -9.92 9.81 -8.35
CA ILE A 35 -8.68 10.59 -8.27
C ILE A 35 -8.26 11.19 -9.61
N GLU A 36 -8.67 10.57 -10.72
CA GLU A 36 -8.29 10.97 -12.07
C GLU A 36 -9.10 12.14 -12.63
N ASP A 37 -10.15 12.58 -11.93
CA ASP A 37 -10.92 13.77 -12.31
C ASP A 37 -10.00 15.00 -12.30
N GLU A 38 -9.98 15.74 -13.41
CA GLU A 38 -9.09 16.88 -13.60
C GLU A 38 -9.25 17.95 -12.52
N ASN A 39 -10.45 18.15 -11.98
CA ASN A 39 -10.68 19.11 -10.90
C ASN A 39 -9.97 18.69 -9.62
N ILE A 40 -9.92 17.38 -9.33
CA ILE A 40 -9.21 16.84 -8.17
C ILE A 40 -7.70 17.00 -8.35
N LEU A 41 -7.18 16.68 -9.53
CA LEU A 41 -5.76 16.87 -9.83
C LEU A 41 -5.34 18.35 -9.74
N ASN A 42 -6.18 19.26 -10.26
CA ASN A 42 -5.96 20.69 -10.16
C ASN A 42 -6.02 21.19 -8.71
N GLU A 43 -6.93 20.66 -7.88
CA GLU A 43 -7.00 21.01 -6.46
C GLU A 43 -5.77 20.56 -5.68
N ILE A 44 -5.29 19.33 -5.93
CA ILE A 44 -4.03 18.82 -5.38
C ILE A 44 -2.86 19.76 -5.71
N ILE A 45 -2.79 20.24 -6.95
CA ILE A 45 -1.75 21.17 -7.40
C ILE A 45 -1.87 22.52 -6.70
N LYS A 46 -3.09 23.08 -6.55
CA LYS A 46 -3.32 24.33 -5.82
C LYS A 46 -2.87 24.22 -4.36
N LEU A 47 -3.23 23.13 -3.69
CA LEU A 47 -2.81 22.87 -2.30
C LEU A 47 -1.28 22.82 -2.20
N TYR A 48 -0.61 22.10 -3.09
CA TYR A 48 0.85 22.10 -3.16
C TYR A 48 1.43 23.52 -3.36
N GLN A 49 0.86 24.29 -4.28
CA GLN A 49 1.31 25.67 -4.58
C GLN A 49 1.10 26.62 -3.40
N SER A 50 0.11 26.35 -2.55
CA SER A 50 -0.10 27.06 -1.28
C SER A 50 0.90 26.65 -0.17
N GLY A 51 1.87 25.80 -0.49
CA GLY A 51 2.91 25.36 0.44
C GLY A 51 2.57 24.08 1.22
N LYS A 52 1.47 23.40 0.90
CA LYS A 52 1.06 22.18 1.61
C LYS A 52 1.83 20.95 1.16
N LYS A 53 2.03 20.04 2.10
CA LYS A 53 2.45 18.65 1.88
C LYS A 53 1.22 17.79 1.67
N VAL A 54 1.09 17.23 0.48
CA VAL A 54 -0.07 16.44 0.08
C VAL A 54 0.32 14.97 0.01
N LEU A 55 -0.46 14.13 0.69
CA LEU A 55 -0.35 12.68 0.62
C LEU A 55 -1.51 12.13 -0.20
N ILE A 56 -1.20 11.26 -1.16
CA ILE A 56 -2.18 10.61 -2.02
C ILE A 56 -2.04 9.11 -1.82
N ILE A 57 -3.07 8.44 -1.32
CA ILE A 57 -3.07 6.99 -1.06
C ILE A 57 -4.09 6.30 -1.95
N LEU A 58 -3.60 5.38 -2.77
CA LEU A 58 -4.39 4.67 -3.78
C LEU A 58 -4.35 3.18 -3.50
N ASN A 59 -5.43 2.48 -3.81
CA ASN A 59 -5.59 1.08 -3.46
C ASN A 59 -4.69 0.18 -4.32
N THR A 60 -4.28 0.62 -5.52
CA THR A 60 -3.45 -0.18 -6.43
C THR A 60 -2.21 0.53 -6.94
N VAL A 61 -1.15 -0.26 -7.18
CA VAL A 61 0.11 0.23 -7.76
C VAL A 61 -0.12 0.84 -9.14
N LYS A 62 -0.93 0.20 -9.99
CA LYS A 62 -1.24 0.69 -11.31
C LYS A 62 -1.83 2.10 -11.26
N LYS A 63 -2.85 2.32 -10.42
CA LYS A 63 -3.46 3.65 -10.28
C LYS A 63 -2.46 4.68 -9.76
N SER A 64 -1.58 4.30 -8.82
CA SER A 64 -0.53 5.18 -8.32
C SER A 64 0.46 5.63 -9.40
N GLN A 65 0.83 4.74 -10.32
CA GLN A 65 1.67 5.06 -11.47
C GLN A 65 0.94 5.97 -12.47
N GLU A 66 -0.34 5.71 -12.76
CA GLU A 66 -1.18 6.53 -13.64
C GLU A 66 -1.33 7.96 -13.12
N VAL A 67 -1.68 8.12 -11.84
CA VAL A 67 -1.85 9.45 -11.20
C VAL A 67 -0.52 10.20 -11.14
N PHE A 68 0.59 9.51 -10.86
CA PHE A 68 1.92 10.12 -10.91
C PHE A 68 2.23 10.69 -12.29
N LYS A 69 2.00 9.92 -13.36
CA LYS A 69 2.19 10.39 -14.74
C LYS A 69 1.30 11.59 -15.05
N LYS A 70 0.00 11.53 -14.69
CA LYS A 70 -0.96 12.63 -14.93
C LYS A 70 -0.54 13.92 -14.23
N LEU A 71 -0.19 13.86 -12.94
CA LEU A 71 0.25 15.04 -12.20
C LEU A 71 1.56 15.62 -12.76
N LYS A 72 2.51 14.77 -13.17
CA LYS A 72 3.73 15.21 -13.86
C LYS A 72 3.43 15.87 -15.21
N ALA A 73 2.46 15.37 -15.97
CA ALA A 73 2.09 15.91 -17.28
C ALA A 73 1.36 17.26 -17.19
N ILE A 74 0.47 17.44 -16.22
CA ILE A 74 -0.23 18.73 -15.99
C ILE A 74 0.76 19.84 -15.61
N THR A 75 1.86 19.46 -14.97
CA THR A 75 2.79 20.40 -14.37
C THR A 75 3.99 20.64 -15.28
N TYR A 76 3.87 21.60 -16.21
CA TYR A 76 5.03 22.13 -16.95
C TYR A 76 6.10 22.78 -16.03
N LYS A 77 5.78 22.96 -14.74
CA LYS A 77 6.65 23.49 -13.70
C LYS A 77 7.22 22.35 -12.85
N ASN A 78 8.43 22.54 -12.33
CA ASN A 78 9.18 21.59 -11.50
C ASN A 78 8.52 21.33 -10.12
N ILE A 79 7.32 20.73 -10.11
CA ILE A 79 6.60 20.34 -8.89
C ILE A 79 7.28 19.09 -8.31
N ASN A 80 7.50 19.13 -7.00
CA ASN A 80 8.10 18.04 -6.24
C ASN A 80 7.07 16.92 -6.00
N ILE A 81 6.86 16.09 -7.03
CA ILE A 81 5.95 14.93 -7.00
C ILE A 81 6.80 13.66 -6.90
N LYS A 82 6.45 12.77 -5.98
CA LYS A 82 7.16 11.51 -5.71
C LYS A 82 6.18 10.34 -5.60
N LEU A 83 6.68 9.15 -5.91
CA LEU A 83 5.92 7.90 -5.91
C LEU A 83 6.65 6.83 -5.08
N LEU A 84 5.90 6.11 -4.23
CA LEU A 84 6.38 4.95 -3.47
C LEU A 84 5.33 3.83 -3.49
N HIS A 85 5.76 2.60 -3.80
CA HIS A 85 4.90 1.42 -3.76
C HIS A 85 5.70 0.11 -3.72
N SER A 86 5.01 -1.03 -3.62
CA SER A 86 5.62 -2.36 -3.50
C SER A 86 6.31 -2.91 -4.76
N LEU A 87 6.22 -2.24 -5.91
CA LEU A 87 6.91 -2.64 -7.15
C LEU A 87 8.21 -1.89 -7.45
N PHE A 88 8.81 -1.19 -6.48
CA PHE A 88 10.22 -0.77 -6.59
C PHE A 88 11.15 -1.90 -6.12
N ILE A 89 12.30 -2.05 -6.78
CA ILE A 89 13.41 -2.87 -6.27
C ILE A 89 13.88 -2.36 -4.92
N ARG A 90 14.45 -3.25 -4.10
CA ARG A 90 14.79 -2.99 -2.71
C ARG A 90 15.65 -1.72 -2.57
N LYS A 91 16.66 -1.52 -3.42
CA LYS A 91 17.52 -0.33 -3.36
C LYS A 91 16.75 0.99 -3.54
N ASP A 92 15.85 1.07 -4.52
CA ASP A 92 15.14 2.31 -4.81
C ASP A 92 13.96 2.53 -3.87
N ARG A 93 13.32 1.46 -3.40
CA ARG A 93 12.35 1.55 -2.31
C ARG A 93 12.98 2.12 -1.05
N GLN A 94 14.14 1.61 -0.63
CA GLN A 94 14.84 2.12 0.55
C GLN A 94 15.24 3.59 0.41
N LYS A 95 15.68 4.02 -0.79
CA LYS A 95 15.95 5.45 -1.07
C LYS A 95 14.69 6.28 -0.91
N LYS A 96 13.57 5.85 -1.50
CA LYS A 96 12.27 6.56 -1.44
C LYS A 96 11.70 6.60 -0.02
N GLU A 97 11.81 5.52 0.75
CA GLU A 97 11.43 5.46 2.18
C GLU A 97 12.27 6.40 3.06
N LYS A 98 13.57 6.54 2.77
CA LYS A 98 14.39 7.56 3.42
C LYS A 98 13.98 8.97 3.00
N GLN A 99 13.64 9.15 1.72
CA GLN A 99 13.28 10.45 1.17
C GLN A 99 11.94 10.97 1.70
N ILE A 100 10.91 10.12 1.80
CA ILE A 100 9.59 10.52 2.31
C ILE A 100 9.68 11.00 3.76
N LYS A 101 10.53 10.37 4.58
CA LYS A 101 10.82 10.81 5.96
C LYS A 101 11.54 12.17 5.98
N LYS A 102 12.51 12.37 5.09
CA LYS A 102 13.27 13.63 4.98
C LYS A 102 12.39 14.79 4.49
N ASP A 103 11.59 14.58 3.45
CA ASP A 103 10.71 15.62 2.89
C ASP A 103 9.67 16.06 3.90
N PHE A 104 9.19 15.12 4.71
CA PHE A 104 8.29 15.43 5.80
C PHE A 104 8.95 16.36 6.84
N ILE A 105 10.20 16.14 7.25
CA ILE A 105 10.89 17.02 8.21
C ILE A 105 11.14 18.41 7.61
N ASN A 106 11.37 18.48 6.30
CA ASN A 106 11.58 19.73 5.59
C ASN A 106 10.30 20.59 5.58
N LYS A 107 10.42 21.93 5.50
CA LYS A 107 9.26 22.84 5.40
C LYS A 107 8.78 23.06 3.96
N LYS A 108 9.41 22.42 2.97
CA LYS A 108 9.04 22.57 1.55
C LYS A 108 7.79 21.75 1.20
N PRO A 109 6.92 22.25 0.30
CA PRO A 109 5.80 21.48 -0.22
C PRO A 109 6.29 20.25 -1.00
N VAL A 110 5.52 19.18 -0.93
CA VAL A 110 5.78 17.92 -1.64
C VAL A 110 4.46 17.18 -1.85
N ILE A 111 4.32 16.52 -2.99
CA ILE A 111 3.23 15.56 -3.23
C ILE A 111 3.84 14.16 -3.18
N TRP A 112 3.36 13.32 -2.25
CA TRP A 112 3.70 11.91 -2.20
C TRP A 112 2.50 11.06 -2.60
N ILE A 113 2.69 10.25 -3.63
CA ILE A 113 1.72 9.25 -4.08
C ILE A 113 2.19 7.89 -3.60
N THR A 114 1.29 7.13 -2.99
CA THR A 114 1.61 5.82 -2.44
C THR A 114 0.42 4.86 -2.49
N THR A 115 0.70 3.60 -2.15
CA THR A 115 -0.30 2.59 -1.82
C THR A 115 -0.28 2.29 -0.31
N GLN A 116 -0.95 1.22 0.12
CA GLN A 116 -1.07 0.78 1.53
C GLN A 116 0.25 0.58 2.28
N LEU A 117 1.39 0.60 1.58
CA LEU A 117 2.71 0.35 2.17
C LEU A 117 3.02 1.28 3.36
N ILE A 118 2.46 2.49 3.38
CA ILE A 118 2.74 3.47 4.42
C ILE A 118 1.89 3.32 5.69
N GLU A 119 0.86 2.45 5.67
CA GLU A 119 -0.12 2.31 6.76
C GLU A 119 0.52 1.74 8.03
N ALA A 120 1.51 0.85 7.94
CA ALA A 120 2.01 0.10 9.09
C ALA A 120 3.41 0.50 9.64
N SER A 121 4.20 1.32 8.94
CA SER A 121 5.64 1.40 9.27
C SER A 121 6.35 2.76 9.10
N LEU A 122 5.69 3.77 8.53
CA LEU A 122 6.31 5.08 8.33
C LEU A 122 5.80 6.13 9.31
N ASP A 123 6.68 6.66 10.15
CA ASP A 123 6.42 7.87 10.94
C ASP A 123 6.50 9.10 10.03
N ILE A 124 5.35 9.48 9.49
CA ILE A 124 5.16 10.62 8.58
C ILE A 124 3.95 11.43 9.03
N ASP A 125 3.96 12.73 8.73
CA ASP A 125 2.89 13.66 9.07
C ASP A 125 2.70 14.71 7.94
N TYR A 126 1.55 14.67 7.30
CA TYR A 126 1.21 15.48 6.12
C TYR A 126 0.13 16.50 6.43
N ASP A 127 -0.03 17.47 5.52
CA ASP A 127 -1.03 18.52 5.71
C ASP A 127 -2.41 18.09 5.23
N VAL A 128 -2.45 17.38 4.10
CA VAL A 128 -3.69 16.99 3.42
C VAL A 128 -3.55 15.56 2.91
N LEU A 129 -4.61 14.77 3.02
CA LEU A 129 -4.74 13.44 2.45
C LEU A 129 -5.81 13.43 1.36
N PHE A 130 -5.46 12.89 0.18
CA PHE A 130 -6.41 12.38 -0.79
C PHE A 130 -6.31 10.86 -0.79
N THR A 131 -7.42 10.16 -0.62
CA THR A 131 -7.42 8.70 -0.57
C THR A 131 -8.59 8.12 -1.33
N GLU A 132 -8.36 7.02 -2.03
CA GLU A 132 -9.48 6.17 -2.47
C GLU A 132 -10.23 5.63 -1.25
N ILE A 133 -11.54 5.45 -1.40
CA ILE A 133 -12.35 4.75 -0.40
C ILE A 133 -11.78 3.34 -0.17
N THR A 134 -11.79 2.93 1.09
CA THR A 134 -11.27 1.66 1.58
C THR A 134 -12.10 1.21 2.79
N THR A 135 -11.73 0.13 3.45
CA THR A 135 -12.36 -0.26 4.71
C THR A 135 -12.09 0.79 5.79
N LEU A 136 -13.02 0.98 6.71
CA LEU A 136 -12.95 2.05 7.69
C LEU A 136 -11.67 2.00 8.55
N ASP A 137 -11.20 0.81 8.93
CA ASP A 137 -9.97 0.61 9.68
C ASP A 137 -8.73 1.12 8.92
N SER A 138 -8.60 0.74 7.64
CA SER A 138 -7.52 1.21 6.78
C SER A 138 -7.62 2.73 6.57
N LEU A 139 -8.84 3.26 6.40
CA LEU A 139 -9.06 4.69 6.25
C LEU A 139 -8.60 5.47 7.49
N ILE A 140 -8.95 5.02 8.70
CA ILE A 140 -8.50 5.64 9.97
C ILE A 140 -6.97 5.59 10.08
N GLN A 141 -6.34 4.47 9.70
CA GLN A 141 -4.87 4.36 9.70
C GLN A 141 -4.19 5.33 8.72
N ARG A 142 -4.82 5.58 7.56
CA ARG A 142 -4.41 6.58 6.57
C ARG A 142 -4.55 8.00 7.12
N MET A 143 -5.69 8.32 7.75
CA MET A 143 -5.91 9.62 8.40
C MET A 143 -4.88 9.90 9.50
N GLY A 144 -4.43 8.85 10.21
CA GLY A 144 -3.35 8.94 11.20
C GLY A 144 -2.00 9.42 10.66
N ARG A 145 -1.86 9.65 9.34
CA ARG A 145 -0.69 10.29 8.70
C ARG A 145 -0.87 11.78 8.42
N VAL A 146 -2.00 12.36 8.80
CA VAL A 146 -2.30 13.80 8.69
C VAL A 146 -2.46 14.37 10.08
N TYR A 147 -1.76 15.47 10.33
CA TYR A 147 -1.75 16.18 11.62
C TYR A 147 -1.44 15.21 12.79
N ARG A 148 -0.53 14.26 12.55
CA ARG A 148 -0.17 13.20 13.49
C ARG A 148 0.54 13.75 14.72
N ARG A 149 1.39 14.77 14.54
CA ARG A 149 2.15 15.38 15.65
C ARG A 149 1.31 16.43 16.36
N LYS A 150 1.54 16.56 17.68
CA LYS A 150 0.85 17.54 18.53
C LYS A 150 1.09 18.98 18.06
N GLY A 151 0.13 19.85 18.36
CA GLY A 151 0.22 21.29 18.09
C GLY A 151 -0.44 21.74 16.78
N ARG A 152 -1.08 20.82 16.04
CA ARG A 152 -1.90 21.14 14.88
C ARG A 152 -3.32 20.69 15.12
N ASN A 153 -4.21 21.67 15.19
CA ASN A 153 -5.64 21.44 15.28
C ASN A 153 -6.31 22.12 14.10
N ILE A 154 -7.51 21.66 13.78
CA ILE A 154 -8.43 22.29 12.85
C ILE A 154 -9.69 22.72 13.60
N ASP A 155 -10.32 23.77 13.10
CA ASP A 155 -11.62 24.26 13.55
C ASP A 155 -12.71 24.11 12.47
N GLU A 156 -13.92 24.56 12.77
CA GLU A 156 -15.05 24.45 11.84
C GLU A 156 -14.90 25.35 10.60
N THR A 157 -14.08 26.41 10.69
CA THR A 157 -13.83 27.35 9.58
C THR A 157 -12.71 26.87 8.66
N ASP A 158 -11.84 25.99 9.14
CA ASP A 158 -10.80 25.37 8.33
C ASP A 158 -11.38 24.54 7.18
N ASN A 159 -10.63 24.51 6.08
CA ASN A 159 -10.90 23.60 4.98
C ASN A 159 -10.67 22.14 5.40
N PRO A 160 -11.42 21.17 4.83
CA PRO A 160 -11.15 19.76 5.01
C PRO A 160 -9.70 19.41 4.68
N ASN A 161 -9.11 18.52 5.49
CA ASN A 161 -7.75 18.01 5.28
C ASN A 161 -7.73 16.53 4.94
N ILE A 162 -8.88 15.86 4.98
CA ILE A 162 -9.07 14.47 4.55
C ILE A 162 -10.09 14.42 3.41
N TYR A 163 -9.64 14.12 2.21
CA TYR A 163 -10.49 13.98 1.02
C TYR A 163 -10.60 12.50 0.64
N VAL A 164 -11.82 11.95 0.70
CA VAL A 164 -12.10 10.54 0.41
C VAL A 164 -12.83 10.42 -0.92
N LEU A 165 -12.20 9.77 -1.89
CA LEU A 165 -12.68 9.60 -3.25
C LEU A 165 -13.51 8.32 -3.33
N THR A 166 -14.82 8.46 -3.54
CA THR A 166 -15.77 7.35 -3.39
C THR A 166 -16.16 6.65 -4.69
N GLN A 167 -15.75 7.16 -5.85
CA GLN A 167 -16.07 6.52 -7.14
C GLN A 167 -14.92 5.70 -7.69
N ASN A 168 -15.28 4.57 -8.32
CA ASN A 168 -14.39 3.71 -9.10
C ASN A 168 -13.07 3.35 -8.38
N PRO A 169 -13.13 2.79 -7.14
CA PRO A 169 -11.92 2.40 -6.41
C PRO A 169 -11.09 1.44 -7.26
N SER A 170 -9.80 1.73 -7.38
CA SER A 170 -8.93 1.08 -8.36
C SER A 170 -8.74 -0.43 -8.15
N ASP A 171 -8.99 -0.93 -6.95
CA ASP A 171 -8.89 -2.36 -6.63
C ASP A 171 -10.08 -3.18 -7.13
N LYS A 172 -11.19 -2.55 -7.52
CA LYS A 172 -12.39 -3.21 -8.09
C LYS A 172 -12.90 -4.38 -7.22
N GLY A 173 -12.82 -4.25 -5.90
CA GLY A 173 -13.27 -5.28 -4.97
C GLY A 173 -12.28 -6.44 -4.77
N LYS A 174 -11.08 -6.36 -5.36
CA LYS A 174 -10.06 -7.42 -5.25
C LYS A 174 -9.21 -7.32 -3.99
N ILE A 175 -9.02 -6.10 -3.48
CA ILE A 175 -8.22 -5.86 -2.27
C ILE A 175 -9.16 -5.69 -1.08
N TYR A 176 -10.19 -4.86 -1.25
CA TYR A 176 -11.18 -4.61 -0.20
C TYR A 176 -12.54 -5.16 -0.61
N ASN A 177 -13.27 -5.72 0.36
CA ASN A 177 -14.60 -6.24 0.09
C ASN A 177 -15.58 -5.09 -0.21
N THR A 178 -16.31 -5.17 -1.32
CA THR A 178 -17.23 -4.13 -1.78
C THR A 178 -18.37 -3.84 -0.80
N GLU A 179 -18.87 -4.86 -0.09
CA GLU A 179 -19.94 -4.68 0.90
C GLU A 179 -19.44 -3.87 2.10
N ILE A 180 -18.23 -4.15 2.58
CA ILE A 180 -17.59 -3.37 3.66
C ILE A 180 -17.27 -1.94 3.20
N ILE A 181 -16.82 -1.75 1.95
CA ILE A 181 -16.61 -0.41 1.37
C ILE A 181 -17.94 0.37 1.34
N ASN A 182 -19.03 -0.26 0.92
CA ASN A 182 -20.35 0.40 0.88
C ASN A 182 -20.83 0.79 2.28
N LEU A 183 -20.69 -0.10 3.27
CA LEU A 183 -20.98 0.22 4.68
C LEU A 183 -20.12 1.38 5.18
N THR A 184 -18.83 1.38 4.85
CA THR A 184 -17.90 2.47 5.20
C THR A 184 -18.35 3.79 4.58
N LYS A 185 -18.72 3.79 3.29
CA LYS A 185 -19.22 4.98 2.60
C LYS A 185 -20.48 5.52 3.27
N MET A 186 -21.50 4.67 3.48
CA MET A 186 -22.76 5.06 4.12
C MET A 186 -22.54 5.64 5.52
N ALA A 187 -21.68 5.01 6.32
CA ALA A 187 -21.40 5.48 7.68
C ALA A 187 -20.69 6.85 7.70
N LEU A 188 -19.88 7.15 6.68
CA LEU A 188 -19.17 8.43 6.56
C LEU A 188 -20.02 9.58 6.00
N GLU A 189 -21.15 9.31 5.34
CA GLU A 189 -21.99 10.37 4.72
C GLU A 189 -22.45 11.42 5.74
N LYS A 190 -22.71 11.02 6.99
CA LYS A 190 -23.08 11.93 8.09
C LYS A 190 -21.94 12.83 8.58
N TYR A 191 -20.70 12.56 8.16
CA TYR A 191 -19.50 13.30 8.53
C TYR A 191 -18.91 14.10 7.35
N ASP A 192 -19.65 14.27 6.25
CA ASP A 192 -19.20 15.11 5.15
C ASP A 192 -19.07 16.58 5.59
N GLU A 193 -17.89 17.14 5.35
CA GLU A 193 -17.45 18.46 5.82
C GLU A 193 -17.45 18.63 7.35
N GLN A 194 -17.48 17.54 8.12
CA GLN A 194 -17.44 17.56 9.58
C GLN A 194 -16.06 17.17 10.14
N ILE A 195 -15.77 17.65 11.35
CA ILE A 195 -14.62 17.19 12.13
C ILE A 195 -14.90 15.79 12.68
N LEU A 196 -13.95 14.88 12.52
CA LEU A 196 -14.02 13.50 13.01
C LEU A 196 -13.06 13.31 14.19
N LEU A 197 -13.62 13.21 15.41
CA LEU A 197 -12.86 12.95 16.63
C LEU A 197 -12.51 11.45 16.76
N ASP A 198 -11.60 11.12 17.67
CA ASP A 198 -11.24 9.72 17.92
C ASP A 198 -12.42 8.90 18.48
N LYS A 199 -13.31 9.54 19.26
CA LYS A 199 -14.57 8.91 19.70
C LYS A 199 -15.50 8.62 18.52
N ASP A 200 -15.60 9.52 17.55
CA ASP A 200 -16.41 9.30 16.35
C ASP A 200 -15.86 8.15 15.50
N LYS A 201 -14.54 8.07 15.35
CA LYS A 201 -13.86 6.96 14.66
C LYS A 201 -14.18 5.62 15.30
N GLN A 202 -14.17 5.55 16.63
CA GLN A 202 -14.54 4.33 17.36
C GLN A 202 -16.02 3.96 17.14
N ASN A 203 -16.93 4.93 17.24
CA ASN A 203 -18.35 4.69 16.97
C ASN A 203 -18.60 4.21 15.54
N LEU A 204 -17.90 4.80 14.56
CA LEU A 204 -17.96 4.36 13.16
C LEU A 204 -17.45 2.92 13.01
N MET A 205 -16.38 2.55 13.71
CA MET A 205 -15.84 1.19 13.70
C MET A 205 -16.88 0.18 14.18
N GLU A 206 -17.55 0.48 15.29
CA GLU A 206 -18.63 -0.36 15.82
C GLU A 206 -19.84 -0.43 14.88
N GLU A 207 -20.16 0.67 14.20
CA GLU A 207 -21.28 0.72 13.24
C GLU A 207 -21.01 -0.10 11.98
N VAL A 208 -19.82 0.02 11.39
CA VAL A 208 -19.41 -0.64 10.14
C VAL A 208 -19.12 -2.11 10.39
N PHE A 209 -18.44 -2.43 11.48
CA PHE A 209 -18.05 -3.80 11.84
C PHE A 209 -19.02 -4.52 12.77
N ASN A 210 -20.25 -4.01 12.88
CA ASN A 210 -21.31 -4.65 13.66
C ASN A 210 -21.53 -6.09 13.17
N THR A 211 -21.35 -7.06 14.08
CA THR A 211 -21.39 -8.48 13.76
C THR A 211 -22.72 -8.93 13.16
N GLU A 212 -23.85 -8.34 13.56
CA GLU A 212 -25.17 -8.71 13.01
C GLU A 212 -25.34 -8.28 11.56
N LYS A 213 -24.83 -7.08 11.21
CA LYS A 213 -24.80 -6.59 9.83
C LYS A 213 -23.84 -7.42 8.99
N ILE A 214 -22.64 -7.66 9.52
CA ILE A 214 -21.59 -8.41 8.83
C ILE A 214 -22.00 -9.87 8.62
N LYS A 215 -22.67 -10.54 9.57
CA LYS A 215 -23.11 -11.94 9.41
C LYS A 215 -23.92 -12.22 8.15
N LYS A 216 -24.60 -11.20 7.62
CA LYS A 216 -25.43 -11.29 6.40
C LYS A 216 -24.63 -11.07 5.11
N THR A 217 -23.36 -10.69 5.21
CA THR A 217 -22.48 -10.36 4.09
C THR A 217 -21.84 -11.61 3.49
N ALA A 218 -21.54 -11.57 2.18
CA ALA A 218 -20.72 -12.59 1.55
C ALA A 218 -19.29 -12.62 2.14
N PHE A 219 -18.84 -11.49 2.68
CA PHE A 219 -17.59 -11.37 3.42
C PHE A 219 -17.54 -12.32 4.62
N TYR A 220 -18.57 -12.29 5.48
CA TYR A 220 -18.58 -13.11 6.69
C TYR A 220 -18.66 -14.60 6.39
N LYS A 221 -19.47 -14.99 5.40
CA LYS A 221 -19.53 -16.37 4.94
C LYS A 221 -18.14 -16.86 4.49
N LYS A 222 -17.45 -16.08 3.67
CA LYS A 222 -16.08 -16.38 3.23
C LYS A 222 -15.09 -16.45 4.41
N PHE A 223 -15.25 -15.56 5.39
CA PHE A 223 -14.43 -15.56 6.61
C PHE A 223 -14.66 -16.84 7.43
N GLU A 224 -15.90 -17.24 7.68
CA GLU A 224 -16.24 -18.49 8.39
C GLU A 224 -15.75 -19.72 7.64
N ASP A 225 -15.93 -19.76 6.31
CA ASP A 225 -15.46 -20.86 5.48
C ASP A 225 -13.93 -21.01 5.59
N ASN A 226 -13.19 -19.90 5.52
CA ASN A 226 -11.73 -19.89 5.71
C ASN A 226 -11.31 -20.24 7.15
N LEU A 227 -12.05 -19.79 8.16
CA LEU A 227 -11.74 -20.09 9.56
C LEU A 227 -11.90 -21.58 9.85
N LYS A 228 -13.02 -22.18 9.40
CA LYS A 228 -13.25 -23.63 9.47
C LYS A 228 -12.12 -24.37 8.77
N LEU A 229 -11.74 -23.90 7.58
CA LEU A 229 -10.64 -24.47 6.80
C LEU A 229 -9.31 -24.46 7.59
N LEU A 230 -8.97 -23.37 8.27
CA LEU A 230 -7.79 -23.29 9.13
C LEU A 230 -7.90 -24.21 10.36
N GLU A 231 -9.05 -24.25 11.02
CA GLU A 231 -9.30 -25.09 12.20
C GLU A 231 -9.23 -26.59 11.90
N PHE A 232 -9.68 -27.01 10.71
CA PHE A 232 -9.54 -28.38 10.24
C PHE A 232 -8.13 -28.72 9.73
N GLY A 233 -7.18 -27.77 9.80
CA GLY A 233 -5.81 -27.98 9.35
C GLY A 233 -5.71 -28.23 7.85
N TYR A 234 -6.54 -27.55 7.04
CA TYR A 234 -6.73 -27.87 5.63
C TYR A 234 -5.44 -28.05 4.86
N GLU A 235 -5.23 -29.30 4.45
CA GLU A 235 -4.33 -29.69 3.38
C GLU A 235 -5.16 -29.70 2.09
N ALA A 236 -4.72 -29.01 1.05
CA ALA A 236 -5.49 -28.94 -0.19
C ALA A 236 -5.74 -30.35 -0.75
N ASP A 237 -7.02 -30.75 -0.82
CA ASP A 237 -7.46 -32.12 -1.16
C ASP A 237 -7.01 -32.60 -2.55
N ASN A 238 -6.69 -31.67 -3.46
CA ASN A 238 -6.16 -32.00 -4.76
C ASN A 238 -5.05 -31.05 -5.24
N LYS A 239 -4.22 -31.58 -6.13
CA LYS A 239 -3.05 -30.88 -6.70
C LYS A 239 -3.42 -29.58 -7.42
N LYS A 240 -4.62 -29.46 -8.01
CA LYS A 240 -5.05 -28.26 -8.74
C LYS A 240 -5.40 -27.12 -7.79
N ASP A 241 -6.13 -27.40 -6.72
CA ASP A 241 -6.50 -26.42 -5.71
C ASP A 241 -5.29 -26.00 -4.89
N ALA A 242 -4.42 -26.96 -4.54
CA ALA A 242 -3.11 -26.68 -3.95
C ALA A 242 -2.29 -25.73 -4.84
N GLN A 243 -2.20 -26.01 -6.15
CA GLN A 243 -1.49 -25.16 -7.10
C GLN A 243 -2.12 -23.77 -7.24
N LYS A 244 -3.44 -23.63 -7.21
CA LYS A 244 -4.12 -22.34 -7.29
C LYS A 244 -3.84 -21.49 -6.06
N ILE A 245 -4.04 -22.05 -4.87
CA ILE A 245 -3.74 -21.40 -3.58
C ILE A 245 -2.26 -21.02 -3.51
N PHE A 246 -1.38 -21.95 -3.89
CA PHE A 246 0.05 -21.71 -3.89
C PHE A 246 0.43 -20.60 -4.88
N ARG A 247 -0.16 -20.53 -6.08
CA ARG A 247 0.07 -19.43 -7.03
C ARG A 247 -0.41 -18.07 -6.53
N GLU A 248 -1.44 -18.04 -5.69
CA GLU A 248 -1.96 -16.80 -5.10
C GLU A 248 -1.10 -16.30 -3.93
N ILE A 249 -0.46 -17.21 -3.19
CA ILE A 249 0.35 -16.88 -2.00
C ILE A 249 1.85 -16.76 -2.32
N LEU A 250 2.35 -17.48 -3.32
CA LEU A 250 3.76 -17.48 -3.69
C LEU A 250 4.23 -16.10 -4.13
N ASN A 251 5.29 -15.64 -3.49
CA ASN A 251 6.06 -14.48 -3.93
C ASN A 251 7.43 -14.93 -4.46
N LEU A 252 7.85 -14.33 -5.57
CA LEU A 252 9.18 -14.53 -6.14
C LEU A 252 10.00 -13.26 -6.00
N ASP A 253 11.26 -13.40 -5.58
CA ASP A 253 12.22 -12.30 -5.70
C ASP A 253 12.72 -12.25 -7.14
N ILE A 254 12.35 -11.19 -7.85
CA ILE A 254 12.69 -11.01 -9.27
C ILE A 254 13.64 -9.82 -9.47
N ILE A 255 14.52 -9.92 -10.47
CA ILE A 255 15.28 -8.80 -11.03
C ILE A 255 14.68 -8.46 -12.40
N PRO A 256 14.22 -7.22 -12.62
CA PRO A 256 13.75 -6.80 -13.94
C PRO A 256 14.88 -6.90 -14.98
N GLU A 257 14.56 -7.35 -16.19
CA GLU A 257 15.56 -7.63 -17.22
C GLU A 257 16.47 -6.43 -17.52
N ASN A 258 15.92 -5.23 -17.69
CA ASN A 258 16.72 -4.03 -17.94
C ASN A 258 17.64 -3.66 -16.76
N ILE A 259 17.23 -3.94 -15.51
CA ILE A 259 18.08 -3.79 -14.33
C ILE A 259 19.18 -4.85 -14.33
N TYR A 260 18.88 -6.09 -14.66
CA TYR A 260 19.88 -7.14 -14.77
C TYR A 260 20.94 -6.77 -15.81
N GLN A 261 20.53 -6.43 -17.04
CA GLN A 261 21.45 -6.08 -18.12
C GLN A 261 22.35 -4.89 -17.77
N LYS A 262 21.78 -3.83 -17.17
CA LYS A 262 22.55 -2.64 -16.75
C LYS A 262 23.59 -2.93 -15.66
N ASN A 263 23.42 -4.01 -14.88
CA ASN A 263 24.28 -4.33 -13.73
C ASN A 263 24.87 -5.76 -13.86
N LEU A 264 25.02 -6.26 -15.09
CA LEU A 264 25.43 -7.64 -15.38
C LEU A 264 26.73 -8.02 -14.64
N GLU A 265 27.80 -7.26 -14.89
CA GLU A 265 29.13 -7.50 -14.31
C GLU A 265 29.09 -7.45 -12.77
N GLU A 266 28.37 -6.50 -12.19
CA GLU A 266 28.25 -6.38 -10.73
C GLU A 266 27.50 -7.59 -10.14
N ILE A 267 26.40 -8.00 -10.78
CA ILE A 267 25.59 -9.13 -10.33
C ILE A 267 26.37 -10.45 -10.44
N GLU A 268 27.07 -10.69 -11.55
CA GLU A 268 27.89 -11.89 -11.74
C GLU A 268 29.02 -11.98 -10.72
N ASN A 269 29.72 -10.86 -10.47
CA ASN A 269 30.76 -10.78 -9.43
C ASN A 269 30.19 -11.06 -8.03
N LEU A 270 29.00 -10.55 -7.71
CA LEU A 270 28.33 -10.82 -6.44
C LEU A 270 27.98 -12.31 -6.31
N ILE A 271 27.47 -12.94 -7.37
CA ILE A 271 27.14 -14.37 -7.36
C ILE A 271 28.40 -15.21 -7.14
N GLN A 272 29.51 -14.90 -7.82
CA GLN A 272 30.79 -15.59 -7.63
C GLN A 272 31.29 -15.48 -6.19
N LYS A 273 31.27 -14.27 -5.60
CA LYS A 273 31.63 -14.06 -4.18
C LYS A 273 30.78 -14.89 -3.22
N ILE A 274 29.49 -15.04 -3.49
CA ILE A 274 28.60 -15.79 -2.60
C ILE A 274 28.87 -17.30 -2.67
N LEU A 275 29.28 -17.80 -3.84
CA LEU A 275 29.62 -19.21 -4.04
C LEU A 275 31.02 -19.60 -3.55
N ASP A 276 31.93 -18.63 -3.41
CA ASP A 276 33.28 -18.89 -2.93
C ASP A 276 33.25 -19.45 -1.49
N LYS A 277 33.64 -20.72 -1.32
CA LYS A 277 33.63 -21.39 -0.01
C LYS A 277 34.60 -20.75 0.99
N ASN A 278 35.65 -20.10 0.51
CA ASN A 278 36.71 -19.53 1.34
C ASN A 278 36.43 -18.09 1.78
N LEU A 279 35.46 -17.42 1.15
CA LEU A 279 35.11 -16.05 1.51
C LEU A 279 34.50 -15.96 2.92
N ASP A 280 34.83 -14.89 3.63
CA ASP A 280 34.33 -14.62 4.97
C ASP A 280 32.78 -14.55 5.01
N LYS A 281 32.20 -14.96 6.14
CA LYS A 281 30.75 -15.03 6.33
C LYS A 281 30.09 -13.64 6.26
N ILE A 282 30.75 -12.60 6.76
CA ILE A 282 30.23 -11.23 6.73
C ILE A 282 30.25 -10.71 5.29
N GLU A 283 31.34 -10.93 4.55
CA GLU A 283 31.43 -10.53 3.14
C GLU A 283 30.41 -11.24 2.24
N LYS A 284 30.12 -12.52 2.51
CA LYS A 284 29.02 -13.25 1.88
C LYS A 284 27.67 -12.61 2.17
N LEU A 285 27.40 -12.26 3.44
CA LEU A 285 26.15 -11.60 3.82
C LEU A 285 25.99 -10.24 3.16
N LEU A 286 27.05 -9.44 3.09
CA LEU A 286 27.06 -8.15 2.39
C LEU A 286 26.80 -8.34 0.90
N SER A 287 27.41 -9.34 0.27
CA SER A 287 27.17 -9.68 -1.14
C SER A 287 25.71 -10.11 -1.39
N ILE A 288 25.13 -10.93 -0.51
CA ILE A 288 23.71 -11.32 -0.57
C ILE A 288 22.81 -10.09 -0.43
N GLN A 289 23.07 -9.23 0.56
CA GLN A 289 22.29 -8.02 0.78
C GLN A 289 22.35 -7.10 -0.46
N LYS A 290 23.54 -6.91 -1.02
CA LYS A 290 23.77 -6.10 -2.22
C LYS A 290 23.07 -6.69 -3.44
N LEU A 291 23.16 -8.00 -3.66
CA LEU A 291 22.45 -8.68 -4.73
C LEU A 291 20.92 -8.54 -4.59
N SER A 292 20.42 -8.77 -3.38
CA SER A 292 19.00 -8.60 -3.05
C SER A 292 18.49 -7.18 -3.29
N SER A 293 19.39 -6.18 -3.26
CA SER A 293 19.06 -4.77 -3.48
C SER A 293 18.53 -4.51 -4.90
N PHE A 294 18.93 -5.33 -5.88
CA PHE A 294 18.47 -5.25 -7.27
C PHE A 294 17.14 -5.97 -7.52
N SER A 295 16.61 -6.70 -6.54
CA SER A 295 15.37 -7.45 -6.71
C SER A 295 14.15 -6.81 -6.05
N LEU A 296 12.97 -7.27 -6.42
CA LEU A 296 11.69 -6.97 -5.78
C LEU A 296 10.87 -8.25 -5.60
N SER A 297 10.05 -8.30 -4.55
CA SER A 297 9.12 -9.40 -4.31
C SER A 297 7.84 -9.21 -5.14
N LEU A 298 7.57 -10.13 -6.06
CA LEU A 298 6.41 -10.11 -6.94
C LEU A 298 5.53 -11.36 -6.69
N PRO A 299 4.21 -11.20 -6.44
CA PRO A 299 3.29 -12.32 -6.40
C PRO A 299 3.29 -13.10 -7.72
N PHE A 300 3.36 -14.43 -7.64
CA PHE A 300 3.52 -15.33 -8.78
C PHE A 300 2.43 -15.12 -9.83
N PHE A 301 1.17 -14.94 -9.41
CA PHE A 301 0.05 -14.69 -10.32
C PHE A 301 0.23 -13.44 -11.22
N ARG A 302 1.11 -12.49 -10.86
CA ARG A 302 1.41 -11.30 -11.66
C ARG A 302 2.37 -11.56 -12.81
N LEU A 303 3.04 -12.72 -12.87
CA LEU A 303 3.89 -13.09 -14.00
C LEU A 303 3.09 -13.34 -15.29
N LYS A 304 1.81 -13.71 -15.19
CA LYS A 304 0.95 -14.08 -16.32
C LYS A 304 1.65 -15.12 -17.22
N ASN A 305 2.05 -14.74 -18.44
CA ASN A 305 2.67 -15.62 -19.43
C ASN A 305 4.20 -15.48 -19.49
N LYS A 306 4.80 -14.66 -18.61
CA LYS A 306 6.26 -14.44 -18.59
C LYS A 306 6.95 -15.54 -17.81
N PHE A 307 7.96 -16.14 -18.44
CA PHE A 307 8.73 -17.22 -17.84
C PHE A 307 9.91 -16.64 -17.05
N PRO A 308 9.97 -16.87 -15.72
CA PRO A 308 11.09 -16.44 -14.92
C PRO A 308 12.32 -17.32 -15.16
N THR A 309 13.47 -16.71 -15.40
CA THR A 309 14.75 -17.41 -15.58
C THR A 309 15.54 -17.36 -14.27
N SER A 310 15.81 -18.52 -13.66
CA SER A 310 16.64 -18.58 -12.45
C SER A 310 18.07 -18.18 -12.75
N ILE A 311 18.63 -17.26 -11.95
CA ILE A 311 20.03 -16.84 -12.05
C ILE A 311 20.88 -17.32 -10.88
N THR A 312 20.26 -17.85 -9.84
CA THR A 312 20.95 -18.33 -8.66
C THR A 312 21.40 -19.78 -8.87
N PRO A 313 22.71 -20.08 -8.77
CA PRO A 313 23.22 -21.43 -8.98
C PRO A 313 22.77 -22.42 -7.91
N LYS A 314 22.81 -23.73 -8.24
CA LYS A 314 22.50 -24.81 -7.29
C LYS A 314 23.44 -24.72 -6.08
N GLY A 315 22.87 -24.53 -4.88
CA GLY A 315 23.60 -24.37 -3.63
C GLY A 315 23.35 -23.03 -2.91
N MET A 316 22.76 -22.06 -3.60
CA MET A 316 22.31 -20.82 -2.98
C MET A 316 20.93 -21.01 -2.33
N LYS A 317 20.73 -20.51 -1.10
CA LYS A 317 19.41 -20.58 -0.42
C LYS A 317 18.39 -19.59 -0.97
N GLN A 318 18.85 -18.50 -1.57
CA GLN A 318 17.98 -17.49 -2.16
C GLN A 318 17.75 -17.83 -3.63
N ASN A 319 16.50 -17.84 -4.06
CA ASN A 319 16.12 -18.02 -5.45
C ASN A 319 15.80 -16.65 -6.06
N LEU A 320 16.63 -16.19 -7.00
CA LEU A 320 16.38 -14.97 -7.77
C LEU A 320 16.09 -15.32 -9.21
N PHE A 321 15.12 -14.61 -9.77
CA PHE A 321 14.68 -14.83 -11.14
C PHE A 321 14.78 -13.55 -11.96
N ILE A 322 15.28 -13.63 -13.19
CA ILE A 322 15.09 -12.57 -14.18
C ILE A 322 13.70 -12.73 -14.79
N VAL A 323 13.00 -11.62 -14.95
CA VAL A 323 11.75 -11.59 -15.70
C VAL A 323 11.78 -10.40 -16.66
N SER A 324 11.29 -10.61 -17.89
CA SER A 324 11.19 -9.58 -18.93
C SER A 324 10.09 -8.56 -18.61
N PHE A 325 10.32 -7.74 -17.59
CA PHE A 325 9.52 -6.57 -17.27
C PHE A 325 10.37 -5.31 -17.41
N ASP A 326 9.74 -4.25 -17.86
CA ASP A 326 10.35 -2.93 -17.86
C ASP A 326 10.35 -2.34 -16.45
N TYR A 327 11.43 -1.68 -16.09
CA TYR A 327 11.62 -1.03 -14.80
C TYR A 327 12.12 0.39 -14.99
N ASP A 328 11.55 1.31 -14.23
CA ASP A 328 11.91 2.72 -14.26
C ASP A 328 12.17 3.20 -12.83
N ASP A 329 13.21 3.99 -12.61
CA ASP A 329 13.63 4.37 -11.25
C ASP A 329 12.60 5.32 -10.57
N GLU A 330 11.77 6.04 -11.34
CA GLU A 330 10.69 6.89 -10.85
C GLU A 330 9.38 6.14 -10.65
N LEU A 331 9.03 5.23 -11.57
CA LEU A 331 7.75 4.50 -11.65
C LEU A 331 7.79 3.06 -11.12
N GLY A 332 8.96 2.46 -10.97
CA GLY A 332 9.16 1.06 -10.59
C GLY A 332 8.85 0.07 -11.72
N LEU A 333 8.50 -1.16 -11.34
CA LEU A 333 8.15 -2.22 -12.30
C LEU A 333 6.84 -1.88 -13.04
N ARG A 334 6.85 -1.99 -14.38
CA ARG A 334 5.68 -1.77 -15.23
C ARG A 334 5.14 -3.10 -15.73
N LEU A 335 3.93 -3.46 -15.30
CA LEU A 335 3.31 -4.77 -15.59
C LEU A 335 2.57 -4.82 -16.94
N ASP A 336 2.22 -3.67 -17.52
CA ASP A 336 1.19 -3.55 -18.57
C ASP A 336 1.71 -3.12 -19.95
N LYS A 337 3.03 -3.09 -20.20
CA LYS A 337 3.61 -2.62 -21.47
C LYS A 337 3.23 -3.45 -22.72
N GLU A 338 2.41 -4.49 -22.60
CA GLU A 338 1.92 -5.28 -23.74
C GLU A 338 0.78 -4.63 -24.55
N LYS A 339 0.27 -3.44 -24.16
CA LYS A 339 -0.86 -2.80 -24.88
C LYS A 339 -0.57 -1.49 -25.59
N GLU A 340 0.63 -0.91 -25.48
CA GLU A 340 0.93 0.39 -26.11
C GLU A 340 1.57 0.27 -27.51
N ASP A 341 1.97 -0.92 -27.98
CA ASP A 341 2.72 -1.10 -29.25
C ASP A 341 2.03 -1.98 -30.32
N ILE A 342 0.69 -2.10 -30.33
CA ILE A 342 -0.03 -2.84 -31.42
C ILE A 342 -0.98 -1.97 -32.25
N ASP A 343 -1.29 -0.74 -31.85
CA ASP A 343 -2.12 0.16 -32.66
C ASP A 343 -1.27 1.14 -33.49
N PHE A 344 -0.32 0.64 -34.28
CA PHE A 344 0.19 1.31 -35.48
C PHE A 344 0.91 0.28 -36.37
N LEU A 345 0.15 -0.39 -37.24
CA LEU A 345 0.52 -0.71 -38.62
C LEU A 345 -0.72 -1.15 -39.40
#